data_AF-A0A928ZXI7-F1
#
_entry.id   AF-A0A928ZXI7-F1
#
_cell.length_a   1.000
_cell.length_b   1.000
_cell.length_c   1.000
_cell.angle_alpha   90.00
_cell.angle_beta   90.00
_cell.angle_gamma   90.00
#
_symmetry.space_group_name_H-M   'P 1'
#
loop_
_entity.id
_entity.type
_entity.pdbx_description
1 polymer ?
#
loop_
_entity_poly.entity_id
_entity_poly.type
_entity_poly.pdbx_seq_one_letter_code
_entity_poly.pdbx_strand_id
1 'polypeptide(L)'
;MLNATLRSRLNDQPNPFSSNRVDTPFQEHPDLKDVYEDEFRALKSALFDIKNDSNSQSNGVVVMGEPGAGKTHLMMRLAQETLKTNRLLFIRQPNNSESILFHIYSRILESLVEPVLDSQYNQLQYLLANSIISFLQEANIGGPLLDRCKDDPLQIYKAMGRAGTDVRRKNWDRLIKQIRPWWINKYGGAAYSQQFQIPRLGHCNALAIVPSEH
;
A
#
# COMPACT_ATOMS: atom_id res chain seq x y z
N MET A 1 13.17 34.29 2.86
CA MET A 1 14.52 34.18 3.46
C MET A 1 14.36 33.42 4.78
N LEU A 2 14.77 32.14 4.82
CA LEU A 2 14.80 31.38 6.08
C LEU A 2 15.92 31.96 6.98
N ASN A 3 15.54 32.42 8.16
CA ASN A 3 16.38 33.10 9.15
C ASN A 3 17.69 32.34 9.42
N ALA A 4 18.84 32.99 9.25
CA ALA A 4 20.17 32.45 9.55
C ALA A 4 20.28 31.93 11.02
N THR A 5 19.47 32.47 11.91
CA THR A 5 19.32 32.09 13.31
C THR A 5 18.68 30.71 13.51
N LEU A 6 17.79 30.27 12.62
CA LEU A 6 17.21 28.91 12.65
C LEU A 6 18.24 27.86 12.20
N ARG A 7 19.04 28.17 11.18
CA ARG A 7 20.15 27.31 10.73
C ARG A 7 21.22 27.13 11.81
N SER A 8 21.58 28.21 12.51
CA SER A 8 22.56 28.14 13.60
C SER A 8 22.10 27.22 14.74
N ARG A 9 20.80 27.25 15.12
CA ARG A 9 20.28 26.41 16.20
C ARG A 9 20.16 24.93 15.83
N LEU A 10 19.94 24.61 14.55
CA LEU A 10 19.88 23.23 14.07
C LEU A 10 21.27 22.58 13.97
N ASN A 11 22.33 23.38 13.74
CA ASN A 11 23.72 22.89 13.65
C ASN A 11 24.32 22.48 15.01
N ASP A 12 23.88 23.10 16.11
CA ASP A 12 24.47 22.88 17.45
C ASP A 12 23.81 21.74 18.23
N GLN A 13 22.73 21.14 17.72
CA GLN A 13 22.14 19.95 18.33
C GLN A 13 22.77 18.69 17.73
N PRO A 14 23.29 17.76 18.56
CA PRO A 14 23.81 16.49 18.06
C PRO A 14 22.69 15.76 17.31
N ASN A 15 22.96 15.39 16.06
CA ASN A 15 21.97 14.72 15.23
C ASN A 15 21.47 13.45 15.96
N PRO A 16 20.19 13.41 16.37
CA PRO A 16 19.68 12.32 17.19
C PRO A 16 19.62 10.98 16.41
N PHE A 17 19.83 11.02 15.09
CA PHE A 17 19.85 9.86 14.20
C PHE A 17 21.25 9.48 13.71
N SER A 18 22.31 10.15 14.21
CA SER A 18 23.70 9.91 13.78
C SER A 18 24.19 8.47 14.01
N SER A 19 23.67 7.80 15.04
CA SER A 19 23.99 6.40 15.37
C SER A 19 22.93 5.39 14.90
N ASN A 20 21.75 5.84 14.45
CA ASN A 20 20.61 5.00 14.07
C ASN A 20 20.04 5.44 12.72
N ARG A 21 20.71 5.00 11.65
CA ARG A 21 20.32 5.29 10.27
C ARG A 21 19.16 4.39 9.83
N VAL A 22 18.12 5.01 9.29
CA VAL A 22 16.97 4.33 8.65
C VAL A 22 17.06 4.53 7.14
N ASP A 23 17.07 3.42 6.39
CA ASP A 23 17.21 3.38 4.93
C ASP A 23 15.87 3.18 4.20
N THR A 24 14.90 2.52 4.84
CA THR A 24 13.52 2.39 4.34
C THR A 24 12.52 2.69 5.45
N PRO A 25 11.33 3.20 5.12
CA PRO A 25 10.27 3.41 6.11
C PRO A 25 9.69 2.09 6.67
N PHE A 26 10.07 0.93 6.11
CA PHE A 26 9.61 -0.39 6.54
C PHE A 26 10.50 -1.02 7.62
N GLN A 27 11.64 -0.41 7.95
CA GLN A 27 12.50 -0.88 9.03
C GLN A 27 11.90 -0.58 10.40
N GLU A 28 12.30 -1.36 11.40
CA GLU A 28 11.98 -1.09 12.80
C GLU A 28 13.21 -0.55 13.52
N HIS A 29 13.09 0.68 14.03
CA HIS A 29 14.11 1.32 14.85
C HIS A 29 13.46 2.05 16.03
N PRO A 30 14.17 2.21 17.16
CA PRO A 30 13.70 3.03 18.26
C PRO A 30 13.34 4.44 17.78
N ASP A 31 12.19 4.92 18.24
CA ASP A 31 11.64 6.21 17.88
C ASP A 31 11.53 7.13 19.10
N LEU A 32 12.03 8.36 18.94
CA LEU A 32 11.90 9.44 19.94
C LEU A 32 10.77 10.36 19.50
N LYS A 33 9.55 10.07 19.94
CA LYS A 33 8.31 10.73 19.49
C LYS A 33 8.35 12.26 19.62
N ASP A 34 9.01 12.77 20.64
CA ASP A 34 9.15 14.21 20.87
C ASP A 34 9.89 14.94 19.73
N VAL A 35 10.76 14.23 19.00
CA VAL A 35 11.46 14.77 17.83
C VAL A 35 10.49 14.79 16.64
N TYR A 36 10.30 15.96 16.03
CA TYR A 36 9.41 16.18 14.88
C TYR A 36 7.91 15.88 15.10
N GLU A 37 7.42 15.99 16.34
CA GLU A 37 6.02 15.72 16.65
C GLU A 37 5.03 16.63 15.90
N ASP A 38 5.37 17.91 15.71
CA ASP A 38 4.51 18.84 14.98
C ASP A 38 4.45 18.51 13.47
N GLU A 39 5.60 18.21 12.85
CA GLU A 39 5.67 17.76 11.46
C GLU A 39 4.94 16.43 11.26
N PHE A 40 5.06 15.53 12.24
CA PHE A 40 4.34 14.26 12.25
C PHE A 40 2.82 14.45 12.29
N ARG A 41 2.33 15.35 13.15
CA ARG A 41 0.90 15.71 13.21
C ARG A 41 0.43 16.34 11.91
N ALA A 42 1.22 17.23 11.30
CA ALA A 42 0.88 17.83 10.01
C ALA A 42 0.76 16.77 8.91
N LEU A 43 1.68 15.81 8.85
CA LEU A 43 1.62 14.68 7.91
C LEU A 43 0.39 13.80 8.15
N LYS A 44 0.08 13.48 9.41
CA LYS A 44 -1.15 12.72 9.75
C LYS A 44 -2.42 13.47 9.34
N SER A 45 -2.48 14.78 9.57
CA SER A 45 -3.61 15.61 9.17
C SER A 45 -3.80 15.56 7.66
N ALA A 46 -2.73 15.77 6.88
CA ALA A 46 -2.80 15.71 5.42
C ALA A 46 -3.32 14.36 4.90
N LEU A 47 -2.88 13.24 5.50
CA LEU A 47 -3.40 11.91 5.16
C LEU A 47 -4.90 11.76 5.50
N PHE A 48 -5.32 12.29 6.65
CA PHE A 48 -6.72 12.26 7.06
C PHE A 48 -7.60 13.11 6.12
N ASP A 49 -7.11 14.27 5.70
CA ASP A 49 -7.82 15.15 4.77
C ASP A 49 -8.00 14.47 3.40
N ILE A 50 -6.95 13.82 2.87
CA ILE A 50 -7.05 13.02 1.63
C ILE A 50 -8.08 11.90 1.77
N LYS A 51 -8.08 11.18 2.90
CA LYS A 51 -8.98 10.06 3.12
C LYS A 51 -10.46 10.47 3.15
N ASN A 52 -10.75 11.65 3.69
CA ASN A 52 -12.12 12.14 3.85
C ASN A 52 -12.55 13.10 2.74
N ASP A 53 -11.69 13.39 1.76
CA ASP A 53 -12.06 14.22 0.62
C ASP A 53 -13.09 13.49 -0.25
N SER A 54 -14.31 14.04 -0.28
CA SER A 54 -15.41 13.53 -1.11
C SER A 54 -15.10 13.59 -2.60
N ASN A 55 -14.20 14.47 -3.03
CA ASN A 55 -13.80 14.60 -4.42
C ASN A 55 -12.65 13.65 -4.81
N SER A 56 -12.12 12.88 -3.86
CA SER A 56 -11.02 11.94 -4.07
C SER A 56 -9.79 12.59 -4.74
N GLN A 57 -9.53 13.86 -4.42
CA GLN A 57 -8.38 14.58 -4.97
C GLN A 57 -7.09 14.11 -4.33
N SER A 58 -6.04 14.09 -5.14
CA SER A 58 -4.69 13.77 -4.67
C SER A 58 -4.05 15.02 -4.08
N ASN A 59 -3.48 14.90 -2.88
CA ASN A 59 -2.66 15.95 -2.28
C ASN A 59 -1.19 15.51 -2.22
N GLY A 60 -0.29 16.44 -2.50
CA GLY A 60 1.15 16.25 -2.36
C GLY A 60 1.67 16.96 -1.11
N VAL A 61 2.55 16.31 -0.36
CA VAL A 61 3.29 16.92 0.75
C VAL A 61 4.78 16.85 0.45
N VAL A 62 5.48 17.97 0.62
CA VAL A 62 6.93 18.05 0.44
C VAL A 62 7.60 18.20 1.81
N VAL A 63 8.40 17.20 2.19
CA VAL A 63 9.18 17.22 3.43
C VAL A 63 10.60 17.68 3.12
N MET A 64 11.00 18.81 3.68
CA MET A 64 12.33 19.39 3.49
C MET A 64 13.14 19.29 4.78
N GLY A 65 14.45 19.06 4.65
CA GLY A 65 15.36 18.99 5.79
C GLY A 65 16.77 18.63 5.34
N GLU A 66 17.76 18.95 6.15
CA GLU A 66 19.17 18.70 5.83
C GLU A 66 19.47 17.20 5.71
N PRO A 67 20.52 16.80 4.97
CA PRO A 67 20.98 15.41 4.97
C PRO A 67 21.21 14.91 6.40
N GLY A 68 20.70 13.73 6.72
CA GLY A 68 20.80 13.17 8.07
C GLY A 68 19.79 13.71 9.09
N ALA A 69 18.95 14.71 8.77
CA ALA A 69 17.94 15.26 9.67
C ALA A 69 16.73 14.33 9.93
N GLY A 70 16.88 13.00 9.84
CA GLY A 70 15.83 12.06 10.22
C GLY A 70 14.58 12.01 9.34
N LYS A 71 14.59 12.56 8.12
CA LYS A 71 13.41 12.51 7.21
C LYS A 71 12.87 11.09 7.00
N THR A 72 13.76 10.12 6.76
CA THR A 72 13.38 8.71 6.62
C THR A 72 12.82 8.14 7.91
N HIS A 73 13.32 8.60 9.06
CA HIS A 73 12.84 8.20 10.37
C HIS A 73 11.41 8.74 10.62
N LEU A 74 11.14 9.99 10.25
CA LEU A 74 9.78 10.55 10.26
C LEU A 74 8.82 9.77 9.35
N MET A 75 9.27 9.35 8.16
CA MET A 75 8.47 8.49 7.27
C MET A 75 8.26 7.08 7.85
N MET A 76 9.25 6.53 8.55
CA MET A 76 9.14 5.25 9.27
C MET A 76 8.10 5.34 10.40
N ARG A 77 8.14 6.40 11.23
CA ARG A 77 7.12 6.64 12.26
C ARG A 77 5.73 6.76 11.66
N LEU A 78 5.59 7.52 10.57
CA LEU A 78 4.34 7.65 9.82
C LEU A 78 3.87 6.27 9.36
N ALA A 79 4.76 5.49 8.76
CA ALA A 79 4.48 4.15 8.32
C ALA A 79 3.95 3.28 9.47
N GLN A 80 4.72 3.12 10.55
CA GLN A 80 4.37 2.26 11.68
C GLN A 80 3.06 2.68 12.37
N GLU A 81 2.81 3.98 12.53
CA GLU A 81 1.63 4.45 13.28
C GLU A 81 0.35 4.56 12.44
N THR A 82 0.45 4.80 11.13
CA THR A 82 -0.75 4.94 10.28
C THR A 82 -1.05 3.70 9.46
N LEU A 83 -0.05 2.88 9.15
CA LEU A 83 -0.19 1.78 8.21
C LEU A 83 -0.52 0.44 8.86
N LYS A 84 -1.51 0.38 9.75
CA LYS A 84 -2.10 -0.92 10.14
C LYS A 84 -2.55 -1.75 8.91
N THR A 85 -2.75 -1.08 7.78
CA THR A 85 -3.15 -1.65 6.50
C THR A 85 -2.09 -1.55 5.40
N ASN A 86 -0.85 -1.09 5.71
CA ASN A 86 0.32 -1.00 4.80
C ASN A 86 -0.03 -0.72 3.34
N ARG A 87 -0.52 0.49 3.04
CA ARG A 87 -0.58 1.02 1.66
C ARG A 87 0.45 2.14 1.51
N LEU A 88 1.73 1.79 1.61
CA LEU A 88 2.83 2.73 1.38
C LEU A 88 3.71 2.19 0.26
N LEU A 89 3.80 2.98 -0.81
CA LEU A 89 4.75 2.74 -1.88
C LEU A 89 5.97 3.62 -1.64
N PHE A 90 7.12 3.00 -1.44
CA PHE A 90 8.37 3.71 -1.19
C PHE A 90 9.28 3.65 -2.41
N ILE A 91 9.39 4.78 -3.12
CA ILE A 91 10.23 4.90 -4.31
C ILE A 91 11.42 5.79 -3.95
N ARG A 92 12.60 5.19 -3.87
CA ARG A 92 13.86 5.94 -3.71
C ARG A 92 14.17 6.73 -4.97
N GLN A 93 15.03 7.75 -4.85
CA GLN A 93 15.54 8.47 -6.01
C GLN A 93 16.16 7.50 -7.04
N PRO A 94 15.83 7.62 -8.34
CA PRO A 94 16.43 6.80 -9.37
C PRO A 94 17.91 7.14 -9.54
N ASN A 95 18.74 6.09 -9.70
CA ASN A 95 20.18 6.23 -9.89
C ASN A 95 20.56 6.42 -11.38
N ASN A 96 19.68 6.03 -12.30
CA ASN A 96 19.88 6.15 -13.74
C ASN A 96 18.66 6.85 -14.36
N SER A 97 18.90 7.97 -15.05
CA SER A 97 17.88 8.75 -15.75
C SER A 97 17.27 8.03 -16.96
N GLU A 98 17.98 7.07 -17.56
CA GLU A 98 17.50 6.34 -18.74
C GLU A 98 16.57 5.17 -18.39
N SER A 99 16.45 4.81 -17.11
CA SER A 99 15.64 3.65 -16.66
C SER A 99 14.66 4.01 -15.55
N ILE A 100 14.21 5.27 -15.51
CA ILE A 100 13.32 5.80 -14.46
C ILE A 100 12.05 4.96 -14.33
N LEU A 101 11.40 4.60 -15.44
CA LEU A 101 10.16 3.80 -15.41
C LEU A 101 10.39 2.43 -14.78
N PHE A 102 11.44 1.72 -15.23
CA PHE A 102 11.79 0.42 -14.67
C PHE A 102 12.10 0.50 -13.18
N HIS A 103 12.82 1.55 -12.75
CA HIS A 103 13.09 1.81 -11.34
C HIS A 103 11.83 2.08 -10.53
N ILE A 104 10.90 2.90 -11.06
CA ILE A 104 9.62 3.17 -10.37
C ILE A 104 8.83 1.86 -10.21
N TYR A 105 8.66 1.09 -11.29
CA TYR A 105 7.89 -0.15 -11.22
C TYR A 105 8.52 -1.19 -10.30
N SER A 106 9.85 -1.36 -10.34
CA SER A 106 10.52 -2.30 -9.45
C SER A 106 10.35 -1.91 -7.98
N ARG A 107 10.49 -0.62 -7.63
CA ARG A 107 10.29 -0.14 -6.25
C ARG A 107 8.84 -0.24 -5.77
N ILE A 108 7.87 -0.07 -6.67
CA ILE A 108 6.46 -0.33 -6.37
C ILE A 108 6.26 -1.81 -6.04
N LEU A 109 6.78 -2.72 -6.86
CA LEU A 109 6.66 -4.16 -6.62
C LEU A 109 7.35 -4.60 -5.34
N GLU A 110 8.55 -4.08 -5.05
CA GLU A 110 9.25 -4.31 -3.78
C GLU A 110 8.39 -3.88 -2.58
N SER A 111 7.83 -2.65 -2.63
CA SER A 111 6.94 -2.15 -1.58
C SER A 111 5.70 -3.02 -1.40
N LEU A 112 5.12 -3.54 -2.49
CA LEU A 112 3.92 -4.36 -2.46
C LEU A 112 4.14 -5.76 -1.84
N VAL A 113 5.37 -6.25 -1.84
CA VAL A 113 5.75 -7.55 -1.27
C VAL A 113 6.06 -7.46 0.23
N GLU A 114 6.26 -6.25 0.77
CA GLU A 114 6.46 -6.03 2.20
C GLU A 114 5.27 -6.59 3.03
N PRO A 115 5.54 -7.17 4.21
CA PRO A 115 4.50 -7.76 5.05
C PRO A 115 3.56 -6.69 5.62
N VAL A 116 2.32 -7.08 5.88
CA VAL A 116 1.42 -6.31 6.74
C VAL A 116 1.78 -6.60 8.20
N LEU A 117 1.78 -5.57 9.05
CA LEU A 117 2.11 -5.72 10.48
C LEU A 117 1.22 -6.80 11.13
N ASP A 118 1.81 -7.64 11.97
CA ASP A 118 1.15 -8.77 12.66
C ASP A 118 0.44 -9.78 11.73
N SER A 119 0.88 -9.87 10.48
CA SER A 119 0.26 -10.73 9.46
C SER A 119 1.29 -11.52 8.66
N GLN A 120 0.89 -12.72 8.23
CA GLN A 120 1.65 -13.53 7.27
C GLN A 120 1.45 -13.09 5.81
N TYR A 121 0.60 -12.08 5.58
CA TYR A 121 0.24 -11.59 4.25
C TYR A 121 0.96 -10.28 3.93
N ASN A 122 1.23 -10.04 2.65
CA ASN A 122 1.86 -8.80 2.17
C ASN A 122 0.85 -7.73 1.74
N GLN A 123 1.35 -6.52 1.44
CA GLN A 123 0.52 -5.39 1.03
C GLN A 123 -0.33 -5.71 -0.21
N LEU A 124 0.23 -6.45 -1.18
CA LEU A 124 -0.50 -6.87 -2.39
C LEU A 124 -1.69 -7.77 -2.04
N GLN A 125 -1.49 -8.76 -1.17
CA GLN A 125 -2.57 -9.65 -0.72
C GLN A 125 -3.63 -8.88 0.06
N TYR A 126 -3.24 -7.93 0.91
CA TYR A 126 -4.18 -7.07 1.60
C TYR A 126 -4.98 -6.18 0.64
N LEU A 127 -4.33 -5.62 -0.39
CA LEU A 127 -4.97 -4.84 -1.43
C LEU A 127 -6.01 -5.68 -2.19
N LEU A 128 -5.62 -6.89 -2.63
CA LEU A 128 -6.51 -7.80 -3.35
C LEU A 128 -7.70 -8.23 -2.49
N ALA A 129 -7.45 -8.58 -1.22
CA ALA A 129 -8.51 -8.94 -0.29
C ALA A 129 -9.54 -7.82 -0.12
N ASN A 130 -9.09 -6.58 0.11
CA ASN A 130 -9.99 -5.43 0.18
C ASN A 130 -10.76 -5.21 -1.11
N SER A 131 -10.09 -5.21 -2.25
CA SER A 131 -10.75 -5.02 -3.54
C SER A 131 -11.84 -6.06 -3.78
N ILE A 132 -11.60 -7.32 -3.41
CA ILE A 132 -12.61 -8.38 -3.50
C ILE A 132 -13.75 -8.12 -2.52
N ILE A 133 -13.49 -7.79 -1.25
CA ILE A 133 -14.56 -7.53 -0.27
C ILE A 133 -15.41 -6.31 -0.67
N SER A 134 -14.79 -5.19 -1.06
CA SER A 134 -15.49 -4.00 -1.53
C SER A 134 -16.33 -4.30 -2.77
N PHE A 135 -15.80 -5.11 -3.70
CA PHE A 135 -16.56 -5.60 -4.83
C PHE A 135 -17.79 -6.39 -4.39
N LEU A 136 -17.62 -7.35 -3.48
CA LEU A 136 -18.71 -8.23 -3.05
C LEU A 136 -19.83 -7.43 -2.36
N GLN A 137 -19.44 -6.41 -1.58
CA GLN A 137 -20.36 -5.46 -0.97
C GLN A 137 -21.13 -4.67 -2.02
N GLU A 138 -20.45 -4.10 -3.02
CA GLU A 138 -21.10 -3.29 -4.07
C GLU A 138 -22.02 -4.14 -4.96
N ALA A 139 -21.62 -5.36 -5.28
CA ALA A 139 -22.42 -6.31 -6.05
C ALA A 139 -23.56 -6.94 -5.24
N ASN A 140 -23.62 -6.69 -3.93
CA ASN A 140 -24.55 -7.32 -2.99
C ASN A 140 -24.54 -8.86 -3.07
N ILE A 141 -23.34 -9.44 -3.16
CA ILE A 141 -23.11 -10.89 -3.22
C ILE A 141 -22.14 -11.33 -2.13
N GLY A 142 -22.03 -12.64 -1.86
CA GLY A 142 -21.07 -13.18 -0.90
C GLY A 142 -21.65 -13.50 0.48
N GLY A 143 -22.77 -12.89 0.88
CA GLY A 143 -23.56 -13.26 2.06
C GLY A 143 -22.70 -13.58 3.30
N PRO A 144 -22.68 -14.84 3.80
CA PRO A 144 -21.89 -15.23 4.98
C PRO A 144 -20.38 -14.99 4.88
N LEU A 145 -19.82 -14.86 3.67
CA LEU A 145 -18.41 -14.53 3.49
C LEU A 145 -18.12 -13.08 3.86
N LEU A 146 -19.03 -12.16 3.55
CA LEU A 146 -18.91 -10.75 3.92
C LEU A 146 -18.92 -10.58 5.44
N ASP A 147 -19.82 -11.30 6.13
CA ASP A 147 -19.89 -11.28 7.59
C ASP A 147 -18.57 -11.73 8.24
N ARG A 148 -17.93 -12.77 7.68
CA ARG A 148 -16.63 -13.29 8.16
C ARG A 148 -15.46 -12.34 7.90
N CYS A 149 -15.57 -11.45 6.92
CA CYS A 149 -14.49 -10.55 6.50
C CYS A 149 -14.75 -9.09 6.91
N LYS A 150 -15.77 -8.84 7.76
CA LYS A 150 -16.21 -7.50 8.15
C LYS A 150 -15.10 -6.70 8.85
N ASP A 151 -14.39 -7.35 9.77
CA ASP A 151 -13.36 -6.69 10.59
C ASP A 151 -11.95 -6.84 10.00
N ASP A 152 -11.71 -7.89 9.21
CA ASP A 152 -10.42 -8.18 8.59
C ASP A 152 -10.62 -8.79 7.19
N PRO A 153 -10.33 -8.04 6.12
CA PRO A 153 -10.41 -8.51 4.74
C PRO A 153 -9.54 -9.75 4.47
N LEU A 154 -8.41 -9.92 5.19
CA LEU A 154 -7.48 -11.04 4.99
C LEU A 154 -8.10 -12.39 5.38
N GLN A 155 -9.17 -12.39 6.17
CA GLN A 155 -9.93 -13.60 6.50
C GLN A 155 -10.47 -14.30 5.26
N ILE A 156 -10.61 -13.61 4.12
CA ILE A 156 -10.99 -14.22 2.85
C ILE A 156 -10.06 -15.38 2.48
N TYR A 157 -8.76 -15.26 2.74
CA TYR A 157 -7.80 -16.31 2.41
C TYR A 157 -7.99 -17.56 3.26
N LYS A 158 -8.37 -17.39 4.54
CA LYS A 158 -8.69 -18.50 5.44
C LYS A 158 -10.05 -19.11 5.12
N ALA A 159 -11.04 -18.27 4.83
CA ALA A 159 -12.41 -18.69 4.49
C ALA A 159 -12.47 -19.57 3.24
N MET A 160 -11.53 -19.39 2.31
CA MET A 160 -11.44 -20.21 1.10
C MET A 160 -10.89 -21.61 1.37
N GLY A 161 -10.22 -21.85 2.49
CA GLY A 161 -9.65 -23.15 2.87
C GLY A 161 -8.12 -23.18 2.86
N ARG A 162 -7.53 -24.31 3.29
CA ARG A 162 -6.07 -24.46 3.40
C ARG A 162 -5.38 -24.36 2.04
N ALA A 163 -4.18 -23.78 2.03
CA ALA A 163 -3.34 -23.70 0.84
C ALA A 163 -3.09 -25.10 0.24
N GLY A 164 -3.06 -25.18 -1.09
CA GLY A 164 -2.81 -26.44 -1.82
C GLY A 164 -3.98 -27.42 -1.88
N THR A 165 -5.15 -27.11 -1.32
CA THR A 165 -6.30 -28.02 -1.34
C THR A 165 -7.23 -27.81 -2.54
N ASP A 166 -7.84 -28.89 -3.03
CA ASP A 166 -8.88 -28.81 -4.06
C ASP A 166 -10.13 -28.06 -3.61
N VAL A 167 -10.45 -28.15 -2.31
CA VAL A 167 -11.54 -27.37 -1.70
C VAL A 167 -11.30 -25.89 -1.88
N ARG A 168 -10.07 -25.41 -1.63
CA ARG A 168 -9.68 -24.01 -1.86
C ARG A 168 -9.85 -23.60 -3.31
N ARG A 169 -9.40 -24.43 -4.25
CA ARG A 169 -9.57 -24.14 -5.69
C ARG A 169 -11.06 -24.00 -6.04
N LYS A 170 -11.90 -24.96 -5.63
CA LYS A 170 -13.35 -24.95 -5.89
C LYS A 170 -14.05 -23.74 -5.28
N ASN A 171 -13.67 -23.33 -4.07
CA ASN A 171 -14.23 -22.14 -3.41
C ASN A 171 -13.88 -20.86 -4.16
N TRP A 172 -12.61 -20.70 -4.58
CA TRP A 172 -12.19 -19.56 -5.41
C TRP A 172 -12.90 -19.55 -6.77
N ASP A 173 -13.02 -20.70 -7.43
CA ASP A 173 -13.73 -20.80 -8.71
C ASP A 173 -15.21 -20.42 -8.57
N ARG A 174 -15.85 -20.83 -7.47
CA ARG A 174 -17.24 -20.44 -7.16
C ARG A 174 -17.35 -18.93 -6.98
N LEU A 175 -16.42 -18.32 -6.24
CA LEU A 175 -16.40 -16.87 -6.05
C LEU A 175 -16.23 -16.15 -7.39
N ILE A 176 -15.23 -16.55 -8.20
CA ILE A 176 -14.99 -15.94 -9.52
C ILE A 176 -16.22 -16.05 -10.43
N LYS A 177 -16.93 -17.19 -10.40
CA LYS A 177 -18.18 -17.37 -11.17
C LYS A 177 -19.29 -16.40 -10.73
N GLN A 178 -19.32 -16.00 -9.47
CA GLN A 178 -20.28 -15.01 -8.96
C GLN A 178 -19.86 -13.57 -9.29
N ILE A 179 -18.56 -13.28 -9.26
CA ILE A 179 -17.99 -11.96 -9.56
C ILE A 179 -18.14 -11.63 -11.06
N ARG A 180 -17.90 -12.62 -11.93
CA ARG A 180 -17.79 -12.41 -13.39
C ARG A 180 -19.00 -11.71 -14.04
N PRO A 181 -20.27 -12.12 -13.79
CA PRO A 181 -21.42 -11.49 -14.44
C PRO A 181 -21.55 -10.00 -14.10
N TRP A 182 -21.33 -9.63 -12.84
CA TRP A 182 -21.36 -8.23 -12.43
C TRP A 182 -20.24 -7.43 -13.12
N TRP A 183 -19.02 -7.98 -13.19
CA TRP A 183 -17.89 -7.30 -13.83
C TRP A 183 -18.14 -7.02 -15.31
N ILE A 184 -18.66 -8.03 -16.03
CA ILE A 184 -19.04 -7.89 -17.43
C ILE A 184 -20.18 -6.88 -17.58
N ASN A 185 -21.17 -6.86 -16.69
CA ASN A 185 -22.26 -5.89 -16.80
C ASN A 185 -21.78 -4.44 -16.57
N LYS A 186 -20.90 -4.23 -15.59
CA LYS A 186 -20.43 -2.89 -15.21
C LYS A 186 -19.37 -2.31 -16.15
N TYR A 187 -18.43 -3.13 -16.62
CA TYR A 187 -17.28 -2.70 -17.41
C TYR A 187 -17.22 -3.31 -18.82
N GLY A 188 -18.09 -4.28 -19.13
CA GLY A 188 -18.09 -5.03 -20.39
C GLY A 188 -18.36 -4.22 -21.66
N GLY A 189 -18.92 -3.01 -21.51
CA GLY A 189 -19.15 -2.07 -22.61
C GLY A 189 -17.92 -1.26 -23.02
N ALA A 190 -16.84 -1.27 -22.24
CA ALA A 190 -15.57 -0.67 -22.62
C ALA A 190 -14.71 -1.75 -23.28
N ALA A 191 -14.27 -1.54 -24.52
CA ALA A 191 -13.54 -2.51 -25.36
C ALA A 191 -12.34 -3.21 -24.68
N TYR A 192 -11.81 -2.68 -23.56
CA TYR A 192 -10.75 -3.27 -22.75
C TYR A 192 -11.18 -4.50 -21.92
N SER A 193 -12.47 -4.67 -21.60
CA SER A 193 -12.95 -5.75 -20.73
C SER A 193 -12.82 -7.15 -21.34
N GLN A 194 -12.74 -7.26 -22.66
CA GLN A 194 -12.60 -8.54 -23.37
C GLN A 194 -11.16 -9.07 -23.34
N GLN A 195 -10.17 -8.22 -23.03
CA GLN A 195 -8.75 -8.60 -22.94
C GLN A 195 -8.32 -8.98 -21.52
N PHE A 196 -9.05 -8.56 -20.49
CA PHE A 196 -8.81 -8.98 -19.10
C PHE A 196 -9.43 -10.36 -18.82
N GLN A 197 -8.73 -11.43 -19.21
CA GLN A 197 -9.00 -12.73 -18.60
C GLN A 197 -8.54 -12.69 -17.14
N ILE A 198 -9.49 -12.71 -16.19
CA ILE A 198 -9.19 -12.93 -14.77
C ILE A 198 -8.41 -14.26 -14.68
N PRO A 199 -7.09 -14.26 -14.37
CA PRO A 199 -6.34 -15.49 -14.27
C PRO A 199 -6.94 -16.34 -13.15
N ARG A 200 -6.92 -17.67 -13.30
CA ARG A 200 -7.34 -18.59 -12.24
C ARG A 200 -6.47 -18.32 -11.00
N LEU A 201 -7.03 -17.61 -10.02
CA LEU A 201 -6.43 -17.29 -8.71
C LEU A 201 -6.02 -18.53 -7.89
N GLY A 202 -6.25 -19.74 -8.41
CA GLY A 202 -5.82 -20.99 -7.83
C GLY A 202 -4.30 -21.21 -7.83
N HIS A 203 -3.52 -20.61 -8.75
CA HIS A 203 -2.08 -20.91 -8.94
C HIS A 203 -1.16 -19.68 -9.19
N CYS A 204 -1.59 -18.45 -8.93
CA CYS A 204 -0.77 -17.27 -9.25
C CYS A 204 0.21 -16.88 -8.13
N ASN A 205 1.51 -17.12 -8.38
CA ASN A 205 2.66 -16.40 -7.81
C ASN A 205 3.15 -15.25 -8.72
N ALA A 206 2.38 -14.85 -9.74
CA ALA A 206 2.76 -13.75 -10.63
C ALA A 206 1.52 -13.02 -11.15
N LEU A 207 1.50 -11.70 -10.98
CA LEU A 207 0.61 -10.78 -11.68
C LEU A 207 1.34 -10.38 -12.97
N ALA A 208 0.94 -10.94 -14.11
CA ALA A 208 1.46 -10.52 -15.42
C ALA A 208 0.67 -9.30 -15.89
N ILE A 209 1.31 -8.13 -15.90
CA ILE A 209 0.84 -6.96 -16.64
C ILE A 209 1.58 -6.99 -17.98
N VAL A 210 0.86 -7.29 -19.06
CA VAL A 210 1.39 -7.13 -20.42
C VAL A 210 1.07 -5.70 -20.85
N PRO A 211 2.05 -4.82 -21.10
CA PRO A 211 1.79 -3.53 -21.73
C PRO A 211 1.44 -3.78 -23.20
N SER A 212 0.35 -3.18 -23.67
CA SER A 212 0.06 -3.12 -25.10
C SER A 212 0.98 -2.09 -25.75
N GLU A 213 1.93 -2.56 -26.54
CA GLU A 213 2.56 -1.73 -27.57
C GLU A 213 1.63 -1.72 -28.80
N HIS A 214 1.17 -0.50 -29.14
CA HIS A 214 0.46 -0.04 -30.35
C HIS A 214 -0.81 -0.79 -30.80
#